data_AF-A0A1Y3BLQ4-F1
#
_entry.id   AF-A0A1Y3BLQ4-F1
#
_cell.length_a   1.000
_cell.length_b   1.000
_cell.length_c   1.000
_cell.angle_alpha   90.00
_cell.angle_beta   90.00
_cell.angle_gamma   90.00
#
_symmetry.space_group_name_H-M   'P 1'
#
loop_
_entity.id
_entity.type
_entity.pdbx_description
1 polymer ?
#
loop_
_entity_poly.entity_id
_entity_poly.type
_entity_poly.pdbx_seq_one_letter_code
_entity_poly.pdbx_strand_id
1 'polypeptide(L)'
;MILQQIQRIYMDDRANYFLLESQNTLSSFADRLEEKDETIQSIYYSILEYIVIELNYVPCKELITIGMILKKQQTFPSKTSLLSLRTLNSLLKLNQIFKEVFRE
;
A
#
# COMPACT_ATOMS: atom_id res chain seq x y z
N MET A 1 -12.22 11.41 8.00
CA MET A 1 -11.64 12.64 8.57
C MET A 1 -10.29 12.44 9.26
N ILE A 2 -10.03 11.36 10.02
CA ILE A 2 -8.70 11.13 10.65
C ILE A 2 -7.67 10.60 9.63
N LEU A 3 -8.06 9.68 8.75
CA LEU A 3 -7.13 9.10 7.76
C LEU A 3 -6.60 10.12 6.75
N GLN A 4 -7.40 11.12 6.36
CA GLN A 4 -6.94 12.21 5.50
C GLN A 4 -5.89 13.09 6.20
N GLN A 5 -5.98 13.23 7.52
CA GLN A 5 -4.95 13.95 8.28
C GLN A 5 -3.68 13.12 8.42
N ILE A 6 -3.82 11.81 8.62
CA ILE A 6 -2.69 10.87 8.59
C ILE A 6 -1.99 10.92 7.21
N GLN A 7 -2.77 10.86 6.11
CA GLN A 7 -2.26 11.01 4.75
C GLN A 7 -1.51 12.34 4.57
N ARG A 8 -2.07 13.46 5.07
CA ARG A 8 -1.40 14.75 5.03
C ARG A 8 -0.08 14.72 5.78
N ILE A 9 -0.02 14.16 6.98
CA ILE A 9 1.23 14.03 7.75
C ILE A 9 2.25 13.20 6.97
N TYR A 10 1.84 12.08 6.36
CA TYR A 10 2.74 11.27 5.50
C TYR A 10 3.24 12.01 4.26
N MET A 11 2.45 12.93 3.72
CA MET A 11 2.78 13.71 2.51
C MET A 11 3.47 15.05 2.82
N ASP A 12 3.45 15.50 4.07
CA ASP A 12 4.02 16.80 4.51
C ASP A 12 5.55 16.76 4.52
N ASP A 13 6.13 15.65 4.99
CA ASP A 13 7.57 15.42 4.95
C ASP A 13 7.88 13.96 4.60
N ARG A 14 8.85 13.79 3.70
CA ARG A 14 9.34 12.47 3.25
C ARG A 14 9.87 11.61 4.40
N ALA A 15 10.41 12.24 5.44
CA ALA A 15 10.89 11.58 6.66
C ALA A 15 9.75 11.01 7.52
N ASN A 16 8.54 11.58 7.45
CA ASN A 16 7.41 11.15 8.29
C ASN A 16 7.02 9.70 8.02
N TYR A 17 7.16 9.25 6.77
CA TYR A 17 6.97 7.84 6.44
C TYR A 17 7.91 6.94 7.25
N PHE A 18 9.22 7.21 7.22
CA PHE A 18 10.22 6.40 7.90
C PHE A 18 10.13 6.48 9.43
N LEU A 19 9.72 7.64 9.97
CA LEU A 19 9.48 7.80 11.41
C LEU A 19 8.32 6.92 11.88
N LEU A 20 7.22 6.88 11.11
CA LEU A 20 6.02 6.09 11.43
C LEU A 20 6.16 4.62 11.02
N GLU A 21 7.08 4.29 10.12
CA GLU A 21 7.45 2.92 9.76
C GLU A 21 8.01 2.16 10.97
N SER A 22 8.80 2.83 11.82
CA SER A 22 9.34 2.25 13.06
C SER A 22 8.26 1.72 14.01
N GLN A 23 7.04 2.25 13.90
CA GLN A 23 5.87 1.82 14.69
C GLN A 23 4.97 0.82 13.94
N ASN A 24 5.38 0.36 12.74
CA ASN A 24 4.62 -0.53 11.85
C ASN A 24 3.17 -0.06 11.62
N THR A 25 2.98 1.25 11.55
CA THR A 25 1.64 1.87 11.50
C THR A 25 0.91 1.49 10.22
N LEU A 26 1.60 1.55 9.06
CA LEU A 26 1.04 1.19 7.76
C LEU A 26 0.74 -0.31 7.67
N SER A 27 1.68 -1.16 8.12
CA SER A 27 1.52 -2.61 8.11
C SER A 27 0.34 -3.07 8.96
N SER A 28 0.18 -2.49 10.16
CA SER A 28 -0.97 -2.77 11.04
C SER A 28 -2.31 -2.34 10.42
N PHE A 29 -2.29 -1.29 9.61
CA PHE A 29 -3.45 -0.87 8.83
C PHE A 29 -3.75 -1.81 7.66
N ALA A 30 -2.70 -2.33 7.00
CA ALA A 30 -2.81 -3.29 5.91
C ALA A 30 -3.54 -4.56 6.34
N ASP A 31 -3.26 -5.07 7.55
CA ASP A 31 -3.89 -6.29 8.07
C ASP A 31 -5.41 -6.21 8.21
N ARG A 32 -5.95 -5.00 8.46
CA ARG A 32 -7.39 -4.76 8.59
C ARG A 32 -7.98 -4.04 7.38
N LEU A 33 -7.22 -3.91 6.29
CA LEU A 33 -7.61 -3.14 5.11
C LEU A 33 -8.87 -3.72 4.45
N GLU A 34 -9.03 -5.04 4.48
CA GLU A 34 -10.19 -5.74 3.93
C GLU A 34 -11.51 -5.46 4.67
N GLU A 35 -11.43 -5.06 5.94
CA GLU A 35 -12.59 -4.69 6.77
C GLU A 35 -12.99 -3.21 6.63
N LYS A 36 -12.22 -2.41 5.88
CA LYS A 36 -12.47 -0.96 5.72
C LYS A 36 -13.21 -0.65 4.43
N ASP A 37 -13.94 0.47 4.45
CA ASP A 37 -14.63 1.01 3.29
C ASP A 37 -13.69 1.34 2.11
N GLU A 38 -14.25 1.33 0.89
CA GLU A 38 -13.55 1.59 -0.37
C GLU A 38 -12.77 2.91 -0.35
N THR A 39 -13.30 3.95 0.29
CA THR A 39 -12.62 5.24 0.44
C THR A 39 -11.33 5.14 1.25
N ILE A 40 -11.33 4.33 2.31
CA ILE A 40 -10.16 4.12 3.17
C ILE A 40 -9.09 3.32 2.43
N GLN A 41 -9.51 2.29 1.70
CA GLN A 41 -8.62 1.49 0.86
C GLN A 41 -7.98 2.35 -0.24
N SER A 42 -8.75 3.21 -0.90
CA SER A 42 -8.24 4.12 -1.93
C SER A 42 -7.19 5.09 -1.38
N ILE A 43 -7.38 5.61 -0.17
CA ILE A 43 -6.39 6.49 0.48
C ILE A 43 -5.12 5.70 0.80
N TYR A 44 -5.25 4.48 1.30
CA TYR A 44 -4.11 3.61 1.60
C TYR A 44 -3.27 3.33 0.33
N TYR A 45 -3.92 2.98 -0.78
CA TYR A 45 -3.23 2.77 -2.05
C TYR A 45 -2.56 4.03 -2.59
N SER A 46 -3.17 5.20 -2.41
CA SER A 46 -2.56 6.49 -2.76
C SER A 46 -1.30 6.78 -1.93
N ILE A 47 -1.27 6.39 -0.65
CA ILE A 47 -0.07 6.51 0.19
C ILE A 47 1.03 5.56 -0.30
N LEU A 48 0.69 4.31 -0.65
CA LEU A 48 1.65 3.37 -1.21
C LEU A 48 2.25 3.85 -2.54
N GLU A 49 1.42 4.42 -3.40
CA GLU A 49 1.87 5.00 -4.65
C GLU A 49 2.85 6.16 -4.41
N TYR A 50 2.55 7.04 -3.45
CA TYR A 50 3.48 8.09 -3.03
C TYR A 50 4.81 7.53 -2.51
N ILE A 51 4.79 6.50 -1.66
CA ILE A 51 6.01 5.90 -1.11
C ILE A 51 6.89 5.34 -2.23
N VAL A 52 6.30 4.65 -3.19
CA VAL A 52 7.08 4.04 -4.27
C VAL A 52 7.55 5.06 -5.29
N ILE A 53 6.73 6.06 -5.63
CA ILE A 53 7.05 7.04 -6.68
C ILE A 53 7.90 8.18 -6.13
N GLU A 54 7.46 8.82 -5.06
CA GLU A 54 8.07 10.05 -4.53
C GLU A 54 9.23 9.77 -3.57
N LEU A 55 9.14 8.68 -2.78
CA LEU A 55 10.22 8.29 -1.86
C LEU A 55 11.20 7.30 -2.51
N ASN A 56 10.88 6.77 -3.69
CA ASN A 56 11.64 5.69 -4.35
C ASN A 56 11.98 4.53 -3.40
N TYR A 57 11.03 4.20 -2.52
CA TYR A 57 11.18 3.19 -1.48
C TYR A 57 10.19 2.05 -1.73
N VAL A 58 10.61 0.81 -1.47
CA VAL A 58 9.78 -0.39 -1.67
C VAL A 58 9.19 -0.85 -0.32
N PRO A 59 7.89 -0.63 -0.05
CA PRO A 59 7.23 -1.07 1.17
C PRO A 59 6.91 -2.57 1.12
N CYS A 60 7.94 -3.43 1.26
CA CYS A 60 7.81 -4.87 1.07
C CYS A 60 6.77 -5.53 2.00
N LYS A 61 6.69 -5.13 3.27
CA LYS A 61 5.77 -5.71 4.26
C LYS A 61 4.32 -5.52 3.82
N GLU A 62 4.00 -4.30 3.42
CA GLU A 62 2.67 -3.89 2.97
C GLU A 62 2.28 -4.61 1.68
N LEU A 63 3.22 -4.76 0.74
CA LEU A 63 3.01 -5.47 -0.52
C LEU A 63 2.73 -6.96 -0.31
N ILE A 64 3.46 -7.61 0.62
CA ILE A 64 3.21 -9.00 0.99
C ILE A 64 1.80 -9.14 1.58
N THR A 65 1.40 -8.26 2.50
CA THR A 65 0.05 -8.27 3.08
C THR A 65 -1.04 -8.08 2.02
N ILE A 66 -0.89 -7.13 1.08
CA ILE A 66 -1.82 -6.96 -0.04
C ILE A 66 -1.87 -8.21 -0.92
N GLY A 67 -0.72 -8.83 -1.21
CA GLY A 67 -0.64 -10.08 -1.96
C GLY A 67 -1.40 -11.22 -1.27
N MET A 68 -1.32 -11.31 0.05
CA MET A 68 -2.09 -12.27 0.85
C MET A 68 -3.61 -12.00 0.80
N ILE A 69 -4.03 -10.74 0.93
CA ILE A 69 -5.44 -10.34 0.80
C ILE A 69 -5.98 -10.71 -0.58
N LEU A 70 -5.24 -10.40 -1.64
CA LEU A 70 -5.59 -10.76 -3.01
C LEU A 70 -5.71 -12.26 -3.20
N LYS A 71 -4.79 -13.04 -2.62
CA LYS A 71 -4.83 -14.50 -2.69
C LYS A 71 -6.07 -15.08 -1.99
N LYS A 72 -6.49 -14.50 -0.86
CA LYS A 72 -7.73 -14.87 -0.17
C LYS A 72 -9.00 -14.48 -0.95
N GLN A 73 -8.96 -13.37 -1.68
CA GLN A 73 -10.11 -12.84 -2.43
C GLN A 73 -10.28 -13.44 -3.83
N GLN A 74 -9.45 -14.40 -4.26
CA GLN A 74 -9.55 -15.04 -5.58
C GLN A 74 -10.89 -15.75 -5.83
N THR A 75 -11.59 -16.17 -4.77
CA THR A 75 -12.86 -16.90 -4.87
C THR A 75 -14.05 -15.96 -5.12
N PHE A 76 -13.98 -14.70 -4.67
CA PHE A 76 -15.01 -13.67 -4.88
C PHE A 76 -14.33 -12.31 -5.10
N PRO A 77 -14.07 -11.92 -6.36
CA PRO A 77 -13.36 -10.69 -6.65
C PRO A 77 -14.22 -9.49 -6.23
N SER A 78 -13.76 -8.79 -5.20
CA SER A 78 -14.34 -7.52 -4.73
C SER A 78 -13.70 -6.34 -5.49
N LYS A 79 -14.33 -5.15 -5.45
CA LYS A 79 -13.72 -3.92 -5.97
C LYS A 79 -12.37 -3.60 -5.32
N THR A 80 -12.18 -3.98 -4.05
CA THR A 80 -10.90 -3.91 -3.34
C THR A 80 -9.80 -4.65 -4.09
N SER A 81 -10.07 -5.87 -4.56
CA SER A 81 -9.10 -6.64 -5.35
C SER A 81 -8.70 -5.93 -6.65
N LEU A 82 -9.62 -5.24 -7.33
CA LEU A 82 -9.30 -4.50 -8.56
C LEU A 82 -8.38 -3.30 -8.29
N LEU A 83 -8.63 -2.52 -7.23
CA LEU A 83 -7.79 -1.38 -6.85
C LEU A 83 -6.39 -1.85 -6.42
N SER A 84 -6.33 -2.94 -5.65
CA SER A 84 -5.09 -3.59 -5.22
C SER A 84 -4.25 -4.02 -6.42
N LEU A 85 -4.87 -4.73 -7.39
CA LEU A 85 -4.21 -5.18 -8.61
C LEU A 85 -3.75 -4.02 -9.50
N ARG A 86 -4.55 -2.96 -9.64
CA ARG A 86 -4.15 -1.75 -10.37
C ARG A 86 -2.95 -1.08 -9.75
N THR A 87 -2.95 -0.92 -8.42
CA THR A 87 -1.85 -0.31 -7.69
C THR A 87 -0.60 -1.16 -7.86
N LEU A 88 -0.66 -2.46 -7.57
CA LEU A 88 0.46 -3.38 -7.77
C LEU A 88 1.00 -3.36 -9.21
N ASN A 89 0.13 -3.32 -10.21
CA ASN A 89 0.55 -3.24 -11.62
C ASN A 89 1.22 -1.89 -11.94
N SER A 90 0.78 -0.79 -11.33
CA SER A 90 1.46 0.52 -11.43
C SER A 90 2.87 0.42 -10.83
N LEU A 91 2.98 -0.15 -9.63
CA LEU A 91 4.25 -0.34 -8.93
C LEU A 91 5.24 -1.23 -9.72
N LEU A 92 4.75 -2.34 -10.30
CA LEU A 92 5.54 -3.25 -11.14
C LEU A 92 6.02 -2.61 -12.45
N LYS A 93 5.25 -1.68 -13.01
CA LYS A 93 5.62 -0.96 -14.24
C LYS A 93 6.66 0.13 -14.01
N LEU A 94 6.70 0.70 -12.80
CA LEU A 94 7.55 1.85 -12.48
C LEU A 94 8.97 1.48 -12.08
N ASN A 95 9.22 0.25 -11.61
CA ASN A 95 10.55 -0.10 -11.07
C ASN A 95 11.12 -1.39 -11.66
N GLN A 96 12.28 -1.29 -12.34
CA GLN A 96 13.11 -2.47 -12.67
C GLN A 96 13.56 -3.23 -11.40
N ILE A 97 13.65 -2.53 -10.26
CA ILE A 97 14.00 -3.08 -8.93
C ILE A 97 12.93 -4.05 -8.41
N PHE A 98 11.64 -3.81 -8.71
CA PHE A 98 10.55 -4.71 -8.30
C PHE A 98 10.56 -6.05 -9.04
N LYS A 99 11.20 -6.10 -10.21
CA LYS A 99 11.35 -7.32 -11.02
C LYS A 99 12.28 -8.33 -10.36
N GLU A 100 13.15 -7.89 -9.45
CA GLU A 100 14.00 -8.77 -8.63
C GLU A 100 13.28 -9.19 -7.34
N VAL A 101 12.59 -8.27 -6.65
CA VAL A 101 11.88 -8.58 -5.39
C VAL A 101 10.70 -9.56 -5.55
N PHE A 102 9.98 -9.51 -6.68
CA PHE A 102 8.87 -10.43 -6.96
C PHE A 102 9.30 -11.76 -7.63
N ARG A 103 10.62 -11.98 -7.79
CA ARG A 103 11.17 -13.17 -8.45
C ARG A 103 11.55 -14.29 -7.49
N GLU A 104 11.65 -14.01 -6.20
CA GLU A 104 11.90 -14.99 -5.13
C GLU A 104 10.62 -15.58 -4.54
#